data_AF-A0A2V8TCH3-F1
#
_entry.id   AF-A0A2V8TCH3-F1
#
_cell.length_a   1.000
_cell.length_b   1.000
_cell.length_c   1.000
_cell.angle_alpha   90.00
_cell.angle_beta   90.00
_cell.angle_gamma   90.00
#
_symmetry.space_group_name_H-M   'P 1'
#
loop_
_entity.id
_entity.type
_entity.pdbx_description
1 polymer ?
#
loop_
_entity_poly.entity_id
_entity_poly.type
_entity_poly.pdbx_seq_one_letter_code
_entity_poly.pdbx_strand_id
1 'polypeptide(L)'
;MKFRLLLYALVIFSLSSCLSCRKSGPPYAVNDALKTFRIEPGFHIEKFVLEPVVVSPVAMEFDENGRIYVVEDRGYPLSTDNPLGRVKLLEDTNGDG
;
A
#
# COMPACT_ATOMS: atom_id res chain seq x y z
N MET A 1 -10.92 -39.76 -32.75
CA MET A 1 -10.56 -39.65 -31.32
C MET A 1 -9.61 -38.50 -31.00
N LYS A 2 -8.66 -38.13 -31.88
CA LYS A 2 -7.69 -37.03 -31.64
C LYS A 2 -8.29 -35.61 -31.64
N PHE A 3 -9.32 -35.34 -32.45
CA PHE A 3 -9.95 -34.01 -32.56
C PHE A 3 -10.76 -33.58 -31.33
N ARG A 4 -11.49 -34.52 -30.71
CA ARG A 4 -12.20 -34.26 -29.44
C ARG A 4 -11.21 -34.00 -28.30
N LEU A 5 -10.09 -34.72 -28.26
CA LEU A 5 -9.03 -34.52 -27.26
C LEU A 5 -8.39 -33.13 -27.39
N LEU A 6 -8.17 -32.67 -28.63
CA LEU A 6 -7.61 -31.34 -28.91
C LEU A 6 -8.57 -30.21 -28.48
N LEU A 7 -9.88 -30.40 -28.70
CA LEU A 7 -10.91 -29.44 -28.30
C LEU A 7 -11.02 -29.30 -26.77
N TYR A 8 -10.94 -30.43 -26.04
CA TYR A 8 -10.92 -30.40 -24.57
C TYR A 8 -9.65 -29.72 -24.02
N ALA A 9 -8.49 -29.98 -24.63
CA ALA A 9 -7.25 -29.31 -24.24
C ALA A 9 -7.33 -27.78 -24.44
N LEU A 10 -7.96 -27.32 -25.52
CA LEU A 10 -8.12 -25.89 -25.82
C LEU A 10 -9.09 -25.19 -24.87
N VAL A 11 -10.19 -25.86 -24.49
CA VAL A 11 -11.15 -25.36 -23.50
C VAL A 11 -10.50 -25.29 -22.11
N ILE A 12 -9.76 -26.31 -21.69
CA ILE A 12 -9.05 -26.32 -20.40
C ILE A 12 -7.97 -25.23 -20.35
N PHE A 13 -7.28 -24.97 -21.46
CA PHE A 13 -6.28 -23.90 -21.55
C PHE A 13 -6.92 -22.51 -21.43
N SER A 14 -8.07 -22.28 -22.06
CA SER A 14 -8.82 -21.03 -21.94
C SER A 14 -9.44 -20.80 -20.55
N LEU A 15 -9.83 -21.87 -19.84
CA LEU A 15 -10.43 -21.78 -18.51
C LEU A 15 -9.39 -21.44 -17.43
N SER A 16 -8.14 -21.87 -17.63
CA SER A 16 -7.01 -21.53 -16.75
C SER A 16 -6.66 -20.04 -16.78
N SER A 17 -6.89 -19.36 -17.91
CA SER A 17 -6.60 -17.93 -18.09
C SER A 17 -7.50 -17.01 -17.26
N CYS A 18 -8.68 -17.46 -16.86
CA CYS A 18 -9.63 -16.67 -16.05
C CYS A 18 -9.33 -16.68 -14.54
N LEU A 19 -8.49 -17.60 -14.03
CA LEU A 19 -8.12 -17.65 -12.60
C LEU A 19 -7.00 -16.67 -12.24
N SER A 20 -6.39 -15.98 -13.20
CA SER A 20 -5.33 -15.01 -12.95
C SER A 20 -5.87 -13.61 -12.57
N CYS A 21 -6.96 -13.53 -11.81
CA CYS A 21 -7.28 -12.30 -11.08
C CYS A 21 -6.59 -12.39 -9.72
N ARG A 22 -5.36 -11.86 -9.62
CA ARG A 22 -4.63 -11.79 -8.34
C ARG A 22 -5.43 -10.91 -7.39
N LYS A 23 -6.14 -11.51 -6.43
CA LYS A 23 -6.63 -10.79 -5.26
C LYS A 23 -5.43 -10.17 -4.55
N SER A 24 -5.48 -8.87 -4.31
CA SER A 24 -4.68 -8.22 -3.28
C SER A 24 -4.90 -8.97 -1.95
N GLY A 25 -3.86 -9.06 -1.13
CA GLY A 25 -3.95 -9.71 0.18
C GLY A 25 -5.05 -9.10 1.06
N PRO A 26 -5.48 -9.80 2.14
CA PRO A 26 -6.37 -9.19 3.12
C PRO A 26 -5.73 -7.93 3.73
N PRO A 27 -6.51 -7.05 4.38
CA PRO A 27 -5.93 -5.99 5.20
C PRO A 27 -5.04 -6.62 6.28
N TYR A 28 -3.80 -6.16 6.38
CA TYR A 28 -2.82 -6.66 7.33
C TYR A 28 -2.72 -5.72 8.54
N ALA A 29 -2.46 -6.27 9.72
CA ALA A 29 -1.89 -5.47 10.81
C ALA A 29 -0.49 -4.98 10.39
N VAL A 30 -0.04 -3.83 10.90
CA VAL A 30 1.23 -3.20 10.49
C VAL A 30 2.40 -4.18 10.54
N ASN A 31 2.56 -4.91 11.65
CA ASN A 31 3.65 -5.88 11.83
C ASN A 31 3.58 -7.07 10.86
N ASP A 32 2.39 -7.42 10.37
CA ASP A 32 2.23 -8.49 9.38
C ASP A 32 2.44 -7.95 7.96
N ALA A 33 2.04 -6.70 7.69
CA ALA A 33 2.31 -6.03 6.43
C ALA A 33 3.81 -5.95 6.15
N LEU A 34 4.63 -5.61 7.16
CA LEU A 34 6.09 -5.54 7.06
C LEU A 34 6.72 -6.86 6.55
N LYS A 35 6.12 -8.01 6.87
CA LYS A 35 6.58 -9.34 6.42
C LYS A 35 6.27 -9.61 4.94
N THR A 36 5.42 -8.81 4.31
CA THR A 36 5.04 -8.97 2.90
C THR A 36 5.98 -8.25 1.93
N PHE A 37 6.79 -7.31 2.43
CA PHE A 37 7.75 -6.58 1.63
C PHE A 37 8.93 -7.46 1.24
N ARG A 38 9.43 -7.26 0.03
CA ARG A 38 10.73 -7.79 -0.42
C ARG A 38 11.72 -6.64 -0.40
N ILE A 39 12.83 -6.84 0.30
CA ILE A 39 13.82 -5.80 0.55
C ILE A 39 15.16 -6.31 0.03
N GLU A 40 15.91 -5.43 -0.62
CA GLU A 40 17.25 -5.75 -1.12
C GLU A 40 18.21 -5.98 0.06
N PRO A 41 19.15 -6.93 -0.02
CA PRO A 41 20.15 -7.13 1.03
C PRO A 41 20.91 -5.84 1.37
N GLY A 42 21.12 -5.60 2.66
CA GLY A 42 21.75 -4.38 3.17
C GLY A 42 20.77 -3.26 3.53
N PHE A 43 19.48 -3.40 3.20
CA PHE A 43 18.42 -2.48 3.62
C PHE A 43 17.51 -3.12 4.66
N HIS A 44 16.82 -2.28 5.44
CA HIS A 44 15.76 -2.69 6.34
C HIS A 44 14.56 -1.75 6.20
N ILE A 45 13.40 -2.20 6.66
CA ILE A 45 12.18 -1.40 6.75
C ILE A 45 11.71 -1.44 8.18
N GLU A 46 11.21 -0.31 8.67
CA GLU A 46 10.61 -0.21 9.98
C GLU A 46 9.39 0.70 9.94
N LYS A 47 8.60 0.61 11.00
CA LYS A 47 7.41 1.44 11.17
C LYS A 47 7.82 2.72 11.88
N PHE A 48 7.80 3.82 11.13
CA PHE A 48 8.03 5.18 11.60
C PHE A 48 6.77 5.77 12.28
N VAL A 49 5.68 5.95 11.51
CA VAL A 49 4.41 6.50 12.00
C VAL A 49 3.23 5.66 11.54
N LEU A 50 2.15 5.60 12.34
CA LEU A 50 0.91 4.89 11.99
C LEU A 50 -0.34 5.71 12.35
N GLU A 51 -1.50 5.27 11.87
CA GLU A 51 -2.79 5.78 12.35
C GLU A 51 -2.91 5.59 13.88
N PRO A 52 -3.48 6.56 14.61
CA PRO A 52 -4.16 7.76 14.15
C PRO A 52 -3.24 8.99 13.99
N VAL A 53 -1.92 8.82 14.11
CA VAL A 53 -0.98 9.95 14.03
C VAL A 53 -0.95 10.54 12.62
N VAL A 54 -1.04 9.73 11.57
CA VAL A 54 -1.19 10.21 10.19
C VAL A 54 -2.36 9.50 9.55
N VAL A 55 -3.16 10.19 8.74
CA VAL A 55 -4.33 9.64 8.04
C VAL A 55 -4.28 10.01 6.56
N SER A 56 -4.40 9.03 5.67
CA SER A 56 -4.37 9.22 4.21
C SER A 56 -3.21 10.09 3.70
N PRO A 57 -1.93 9.77 4.01
CA PRO A 57 -0.79 10.54 3.54
C PRO A 57 -0.61 10.42 2.03
N VAL A 58 -0.34 11.53 1.35
CA VAL A 58 -0.09 11.57 -0.11
C VAL A 58 1.28 12.12 -0.49
N ALA A 59 1.90 12.94 0.38
CA ALA A 59 3.26 13.45 0.22
C ALA A 59 3.86 13.80 1.58
N MET A 60 5.20 13.81 1.68
CA MET A 60 5.91 14.26 2.88
C MET A 60 7.30 14.81 2.55
N GLU A 61 7.80 15.72 3.39
CA GLU A 61 9.17 16.26 3.31
C GLU A 61 9.74 16.56 4.70
N PHE A 62 11.07 16.49 4.82
CA PHE A 62 11.81 16.88 6.02
C PHE A 62 12.24 18.35 5.95
N ASP A 63 12.24 19.04 7.09
CA ASP A 63 12.84 20.37 7.23
C ASP A 63 14.27 20.33 7.80
N GLU A 64 14.90 21.50 7.93
CA GLU A 64 16.28 21.64 8.44
C GLU A 64 16.45 21.24 9.91
N ASN A 65 15.34 21.10 10.66
CA ASN A 65 15.33 20.70 12.05
C ASN A 65 14.98 19.21 12.21
N GLY A 66 14.83 18.46 11.11
CA GLY A 66 14.48 17.05 11.12
C GLY A 66 13.00 16.77 11.37
N ARG A 67 12.13 17.79 11.33
CA ARG A 67 10.68 17.61 11.43
C ARG A 67 10.10 17.22 10.08
N ILE A 68 8.95 16.56 10.09
CA ILE A 68 8.29 16.10 8.85
C ILE A 68 6.99 16.85 8.63
N TYR A 69 6.84 17.42 7.44
CA TYR A 69 5.56 17.91 6.93
C TYR A 69 4.90 16.80 6.12
N VAL A 70 3.69 16.38 6.51
CA VAL A 70 2.90 15.35 5.81
C VAL A 70 1.64 15.99 5.25
N VAL A 71 1.39 15.80 3.95
CA VAL A 71 0.13 16.18 3.30
C VAL A 71 -0.85 15.00 3.42
N GLU A 72 -2.00 15.25 4.03
CA GLU A 72 -3.09 14.28 4.16
C GLU A 72 -4.22 14.62 3.19
N ASP A 73 -4.69 13.65 2.41
CA ASP A 73 -5.89 13.76 1.57
C ASP A 73 -7.03 12.88 2.10
N ARG A 74 -7.72 13.40 3.13
CA ARG A 74 -8.78 12.68 3.84
C ARG A 74 -10.12 12.69 3.10
N GLY A 75 -10.24 13.54 2.08
CA GLY A 75 -11.46 13.71 1.29
C GLY A 75 -11.52 12.81 0.06
N TYR A 76 -10.39 12.23 -0.33
CA TYR A 76 -10.27 11.44 -1.56
C TYR A 76 -11.21 10.22 -1.57
N PRO A 77 -11.84 9.89 -2.72
CA PRO A 77 -11.89 10.65 -3.97
C PRO A 77 -13.12 11.57 -4.10
N LEU A 78 -14.02 11.59 -3.10
CA LEU A 78 -15.41 12.04 -3.28
C LEU A 78 -15.73 13.42 -2.68
N SER A 79 -14.86 13.96 -1.81
CA SER A 79 -15.19 15.15 -1.03
C SER A 79 -14.70 16.43 -1.73
N THR A 80 -15.53 17.02 -2.59
CA THR A 80 -15.22 18.27 -3.31
C THR A 80 -15.69 19.53 -2.58
N ASP A 81 -16.78 19.43 -1.81
CA ASP A 81 -17.47 20.62 -1.28
C ASP A 81 -16.92 21.05 0.09
N ASN A 82 -16.27 20.12 0.80
CA ASN A 82 -15.61 20.36 2.09
C ASN A 82 -14.17 19.82 2.01
N PRO A 83 -13.15 20.66 1.80
CA PRO A 83 -11.77 20.19 1.73
C PRO A 83 -11.33 19.67 3.11
N LEU A 84 -11.17 18.35 3.22
CA LEU A 84 -10.71 17.67 4.44
C LEU A 84 -9.18 17.49 4.49
N GLY A 85 -8.49 17.88 3.41
CA GLY A 85 -7.05 17.80 3.32
C GLY A 85 -6.36 18.77 4.28
N ARG A 86 -5.20 18.37 4.81
CA ARG A 86 -4.42 19.20 5.73
C ARG A 86 -2.94 18.85 5.65
N VAL A 87 -2.10 19.78 6.08
CA VAL A 87 -0.67 19.53 6.33
C VAL A 87 -0.48 19.29 7.81
N LYS A 88 0.19 18.19 8.18
CA LYS A 88 0.53 17.85 9.56
C LYS A 88 2.05 17.96 9.75
N LEU A 89 2.47 18.67 10.79
CA LEU A 89 3.86 18.68 11.24
C LEU A 89 4.05 17.57 12.27
N LEU A 90 5.07 16.74 12.07
CA LEU A 90 5.51 15.70 12.98
C LEU A 90 6.90 16.05 13.52
N GLU A 91 7.09 15.84 14.81
CA GLU A 91 8.35 16.07 15.52
C GLU A 91 8.63 14.82 16.36
N ASP A 92 9.81 14.27 16.20
CA ASP A 92 10.32 13.21 17.06
C ASP A 92 10.72 13.82 18.41
N THR A 93 10.17 13.29 19.49
CA THR A 93 10.40 13.80 20.86
C THR A 93 11.19 12.85 21.74
N ASN A 94 11.52 11.66 21.23
CA ASN A 94 12.15 10.56 21.98
C ASN A 94 13.33 9.93 21.25
N GLY A 95 13.65 10.37 20.03
CA GLY A 95 14.85 9.97 19.30
C GLY A 95 14.74 8.58 18.69
N ASP A 96 13.53 8.05 18.48
CA ASP A 96 13.31 6.76 17.82
C ASP A 96 12.84 6.89 16.36
N GLY A 97 12.85 8.11 15.82
CA GLY A 97 12.21 8.42 14.54
C GLY A 97 10.72 8.59 14.73
#